data_AF-A0A7S7T5F1-F1
#
_entry.id   AF-A0A7S7T5F1-F1
#
_cell.length_a   1.000
_cell.length_b   1.000
_cell.length_c   1.000
_cell.angle_alpha   90.00
_cell.angle_beta   90.00
_cell.angle_gamma   90.00
#
_symmetry.space_group_name_H-M   'P 1'
#
loop_
_entity.id
_entity.type
_entity.pdbx_description
1 polymer ?
#
loop_
_entity_poly.entity_id
_entity_poly.type
_entity_poly.pdbx_seq_one_letter_code
_entity_poly.pdbx_strand_id
1 'polypeptide(L)'
;MSGRLQSIRFVNGCIYRDANDRIPADTLVTQNGAILSAGVQDEARSAHVTVDLRGATVIPGLTDAHSALRAGSAAGLIALERDLFDSSVDLRSVKTLMTVVRGTIQHDALGAQHFKAAEVFN
;
A
#
# COMPACT_ATOMS: atom_id res chain seq x y z
N MET A 1 11.26 -7.12 14.65
CA MET A 1 10.59 -6.04 15.40
C MET A 1 9.11 -6.07 15.06
N SER A 2 8.22 -6.50 15.95
CA SER A 2 6.78 -6.58 15.68
C SER A 2 6.03 -5.64 16.62
N GLY A 3 6.02 -4.35 16.28
CA GLY A 3 5.16 -3.35 16.88
C GLY A 3 4.17 -2.87 15.83
N ARG A 4 2.88 -2.83 16.17
CA ARG A 4 1.85 -2.22 15.32
C ARG A 4 2.26 -0.77 15.07
N LEU A 5 2.61 -0.44 13.83
CA LEU A 5 2.93 0.94 13.48
C LEU A 5 1.65 1.78 13.60
N GLN A 6 1.75 2.91 14.30
CA GLN A 6 0.59 3.75 14.61
C GLN A 6 -0.05 4.31 13.34
N SER A 7 0.76 4.76 12.38
CA SER A 7 0.34 5.10 11.02
C SER A 7 1.44 4.86 9.99
N ILE A 8 1.06 4.38 8.82
CA ILE A 8 1.96 4.17 7.67
C ILE A 8 1.38 4.90 6.46
N ARG A 9 2.20 5.71 5.79
CA ARG A 9 1.89 6.37 4.52
C ARG A 9 2.69 5.67 3.41
N PHE A 10 2.00 5.08 2.44
CA PHE A 10 2.59 4.53 1.23
C PHE A 10 2.51 5.58 0.12
N VAL A 11 3.61 5.86 -0.58
CA VAL A 11 3.69 6.88 -1.65
C VAL A 11 4.30 6.32 -2.93
N ASN A 12 4.20 7.06 -4.03
CA ASN A 12 4.71 6.68 -5.35
C ASN A 12 4.24 5.30 -5.80
N GLY A 13 3.00 4.91 -5.50
CA GLY A 13 2.42 3.64 -5.95
C GLY A 13 1.52 3.79 -7.17
N CYS A 14 1.09 2.66 -7.73
CA CYS A 14 -0.12 2.56 -8.56
C CYS A 14 -1.17 1.78 -7.76
N ILE A 15 -2.03 2.48 -7.02
CA ILE A 15 -2.87 1.91 -5.96
C ILE A 15 -4.32 1.78 -6.44
N TYR A 16 -4.71 0.55 -6.80
CA TYR A 16 -6.08 0.22 -7.16
C TYR A 16 -6.91 0.02 -5.89
N ARG A 17 -8.04 0.74 -5.77
CA ARG A 17 -8.95 0.60 -4.62
C ARG A 17 -9.94 -0.55 -4.80
N ASP A 18 -10.28 -0.86 -6.05
CA ASP A 18 -11.05 -2.02 -6.49
C ASP A 18 -10.76 -2.32 -7.97
N ALA A 19 -11.33 -3.42 -8.49
CA ALA A 19 -11.07 -3.89 -9.86
C ALA A 19 -11.62 -2.98 -10.98
N ASN A 20 -12.50 -2.04 -10.66
CA ASN A 20 -13.06 -1.08 -11.62
C ASN A 20 -12.37 0.30 -11.54
N ASP A 21 -11.34 0.43 -10.71
CA ASP A 21 -10.63 1.69 -10.49
C ASP A 21 -9.81 2.06 -11.74
N ARG A 22 -10.30 3.02 -12.51
CA ARG A 22 -9.66 3.47 -13.77
C ARG A 22 -8.60 4.54 -13.57
N ILE A 23 -8.57 5.16 -12.38
CA ILE A 23 -7.62 6.22 -12.03
C ILE A 23 -7.05 5.84 -10.66
N PRO A 24 -6.05 4.94 -10.63
CA PRO A 24 -5.43 4.50 -9.39
C PRO A 24 -4.87 5.67 -8.58
N ALA A 25 -4.95 5.56 -7.27
CA ALA A 25 -4.28 6.49 -6.37
C ALA A 25 -2.76 6.31 -6.42
N ASP A 26 -2.01 7.34 -6.05
CA ASP A 26 -0.54 7.24 -5.88
C ASP A 26 -0.13 7.06 -4.40
N THR A 27 -1.07 7.34 -3.48
CA THR A 27 -0.81 7.41 -2.05
C THR A 27 -1.92 6.77 -1.22
N LEU A 28 -1.53 6.03 -0.18
CA LEU A 28 -2.43 5.38 0.78
C LEU A 28 -1.91 5.64 2.20
N VAL A 29 -2.78 6.11 3.10
CA VAL A 29 -2.47 6.25 4.52
C VAL A 29 -3.27 5.24 5.31
N THR A 30 -2.59 4.47 6.15
CA THR A 30 -3.19 3.57 7.13
C THR A 30 -2.92 4.07 8.54
N GLN A 31 -3.87 3.88 9.43
CA GLN A 31 -3.71 4.15 10.86
C GLN A 31 -4.25 2.96 11.63
N ASN A 32 -3.45 2.41 12.54
CA ASN A 32 -3.84 1.26 13.36
C ASN A 32 -4.39 0.08 12.52
N GLY A 33 -3.85 -0.14 11.33
CA GLY A 33 -4.31 -1.21 10.44
C GLY A 33 -5.66 -0.98 9.76
N ALA A 34 -6.22 0.22 9.82
CA ALA A 34 -7.35 0.65 9.00
C ALA A 34 -6.90 1.67 7.94
N ILE A 35 -7.58 1.72 6.80
CA ILE A 35 -7.34 2.76 5.79
C ILE A 35 -7.93 4.08 6.30
N LEU A 36 -7.09 5.12 6.33
CA LEU A 36 -7.49 6.48 6.64
C LEU A 36 -7.85 7.25 5.36
N SER A 37 -7.02 7.14 4.31
CA SER A 37 -7.23 7.80 3.03
C SER A 37 -6.48 7.10 1.89
N ALA A 38 -6.99 7.18 0.66
CA ALA A 38 -6.32 6.75 -0.57
C ALA A 38 -6.62 7.78 -1.68
N GLY A 39 -5.59 8.34 -2.30
CA GLY A 39 -5.73 9.47 -3.25
C GLY A 39 -4.38 9.95 -3.78
N VAL A 40 -4.33 11.24 -4.13
CA VAL A 40 -3.10 11.91 -4.60
C VAL A 40 -2.19 12.30 -3.45
N GLN A 41 -0.88 12.33 -3.71
CA GLN A 41 0.15 12.49 -2.69
C GLN A 41 0.08 13.83 -1.94
N ASP A 42 -0.24 14.90 -2.64
CA ASP A 42 -0.21 16.26 -2.08
C ASP A 42 -1.32 16.50 -1.05
N GLU A 43 -2.37 15.67 -1.06
CA GLU A 43 -3.49 15.75 -0.12
C GLU A 43 -3.32 14.80 1.07
N ALA A 44 -2.31 13.94 1.05
CA ALA A 44 -2.13 12.91 2.05
C ALA A 44 -1.48 13.42 3.33
N ARG A 45 -2.12 13.11 4.47
CA ARG A 45 -1.61 13.43 5.81
C ARG A 45 -0.25 12.78 6.08
N SER A 46 0.57 13.41 6.91
CA SER A 46 1.79 12.80 7.43
C SER A 46 1.46 11.55 8.28
N ALA A 47 2.40 10.61 8.32
CA ALA A 47 2.31 9.38 9.09
C ALA A 47 3.65 9.10 9.78
N HIS A 48 3.65 8.27 10.81
CA HIS A 48 4.86 7.93 11.57
C HIS A 48 5.95 7.30 10.69
N VAL A 49 5.53 6.50 9.71
CA VAL A 49 6.41 5.89 8.72
C VAL A 49 5.88 6.22 7.34
N THR A 50 6.77 6.67 6.47
CA THR A 50 6.53 6.77 5.03
C THR A 50 7.27 5.65 4.32
N VAL A 51 6.56 5.00 3.41
CA VAL A 51 7.04 3.92 2.56
C VAL A 51 6.99 4.39 1.11
N ASP A 52 8.15 4.46 0.46
CA ASP A 52 8.22 4.69 -0.99
C ASP A 52 8.03 3.36 -1.74
N LEU A 53 6.94 3.26 -2.51
CA LEU A 53 6.58 2.07 -3.30
C LEU A 53 7.31 2.01 -4.64
N ARG A 54 8.02 3.07 -5.06
CA ARG A 54 8.87 3.10 -6.27
C ARG A 54 8.15 2.66 -7.54
N GLY A 55 6.89 3.03 -7.69
CA GLY A 55 6.03 2.70 -8.82
C GLY A 55 5.33 1.35 -8.72
N ALA A 56 5.47 0.62 -7.61
CA ALA A 56 4.83 -0.69 -7.44
C ALA A 56 3.30 -0.60 -7.52
N THR A 57 2.69 -1.63 -8.12
CA THR A 57 1.23 -1.76 -8.16
C THR A 57 0.71 -2.31 -6.85
N VAL A 58 -0.24 -1.62 -6.22
CA VAL A 58 -0.87 -2.05 -4.97
C VAL A 58 -2.32 -2.42 -5.24
N ILE A 59 -2.72 -3.58 -4.72
CA ILE A 59 -4.08 -4.06 -4.75
C ILE A 59 -4.57 -4.40 -3.33
N PRO A 60 -5.90 -4.42 -3.10
CA PRO A 60 -6.45 -5.06 -1.91
C PRO A 60 -5.84 -6.44 -1.70
N GLY A 61 -5.53 -6.78 -0.44
CA GLY A 61 -5.14 -8.13 -0.09
C GLY A 61 -6.20 -9.12 -0.54
N LEU A 62 -5.76 -10.18 -1.21
CA LEU A 62 -6.69 -11.13 -1.83
C LEU A 62 -7.55 -11.78 -0.75
N THR A 63 -8.83 -11.40 -0.73
CA THR A 63 -9.84 -11.95 0.16
C THR A 63 -10.97 -12.44 -0.72
N ASP A 64 -11.19 -13.75 -0.72
CA ASP A 64 -12.29 -14.40 -1.41
C ASP A 64 -13.58 -14.14 -0.59
N ALA A 65 -14.68 -13.52 -1.05
CA ALA A 65 -15.11 -13.03 -2.36
C ALA A 65 -15.68 -11.58 -2.25
N HIS A 66 -15.40 -10.71 -3.22
CA HIS A 66 -16.11 -9.45 -3.49
C HIS A 66 -15.79 -8.20 -2.61
N SER A 67 -14.51 -7.88 -2.35
CA SER A 67 -14.10 -6.72 -1.51
C SER A 67 -13.56 -5.51 -2.30
N ALA A 68 -13.77 -4.30 -1.76
CA ALA A 68 -13.17 -3.03 -2.19
C ALA A 68 -12.52 -2.34 -0.98
N LEU A 69 -11.39 -1.64 -1.18
CA LEU A 69 -10.75 -0.87 -0.10
C LEU A 69 -11.56 0.40 0.18
N ARG A 70 -12.03 0.55 1.43
CA ARG A 70 -12.73 1.74 1.92
C ARG A 70 -12.18 2.18 3.27
N ALA A 71 -12.32 3.45 3.60
CA ALA A 71 -11.96 3.96 4.93
C ALA A 71 -12.60 3.11 6.04
N GLY A 72 -11.81 2.76 7.07
CA GLY A 72 -12.25 1.90 8.19
C GLY A 72 -12.15 0.39 7.95
N SER A 73 -11.84 -0.08 6.73
CA SER A 73 -11.60 -1.51 6.47
C SER A 73 -10.27 -1.97 7.07
N ALA A 74 -10.18 -3.23 7.51
CA ALA A 74 -8.90 -3.82 7.90
C ALA A 74 -7.98 -3.85 6.67
N ALA A 75 -6.84 -3.16 6.74
CA ALA A 75 -5.89 -3.03 5.66
C ALA A 75 -5.09 -4.33 5.50
N GLY A 76 -5.53 -5.15 4.55
CA GLY A 76 -4.70 -6.10 3.84
C GLY A 76 -4.33 -5.49 2.50
N LEU A 77 -3.04 -5.41 2.16
CA LEU A 77 -2.61 -4.98 0.83
C LEU A 77 -1.42 -5.79 0.35
N ILE A 78 -1.34 -5.93 -0.97
CA ILE A 78 -0.23 -6.58 -1.66
C ILE A 78 0.35 -5.55 -2.64
N ALA A 79 1.65 -5.29 -2.53
CA ALA A 79 2.40 -4.52 -3.52
C ALA A 79 3.14 -5.48 -4.45
N LEU A 80 3.08 -5.20 -5.75
CA LEU A 80 3.53 -6.04 -6.83
C LEU A 80 4.51 -5.29 -7.71
N GLU A 81 5.46 -6.03 -8.28
CA GLU A 81 6.47 -5.48 -9.18
C GLU A 81 5.89 -4.91 -10.48
N ARG A 82 4.72 -5.41 -10.90
CA ARG A 82 4.08 -5.06 -12.16
C ARG A 82 2.59 -4.90 -12.00
N ASP A 83 2.00 -4.17 -12.92
CA ASP A 83 0.56 -3.99 -12.99
C ASP A 83 -0.14 -5.26 -13.50
N LEU A 84 -1.04 -5.81 -12.69
CA LEU A 84 -1.83 -6.99 -13.05
C LEU A 84 -2.98 -6.64 -14.02
N PHE A 85 -3.35 -5.37 -14.13
CA PHE A 85 -4.43 -4.92 -15.01
C PHE A 85 -3.93 -4.54 -16.40
N ASP A 86 -2.61 -4.48 -16.61
CA ASP A 86 -2.00 -4.38 -17.93
C ASP A 86 -2.05 -5.75 -18.63
N SER A 87 -2.87 -5.84 -19.68
CA SER A 87 -3.06 -7.05 -20.48
C SER A 87 -1.80 -7.61 -21.14
N SER A 88 -0.71 -6.82 -21.25
CA SER A 88 0.56 -7.26 -21.81
C SER A 88 1.45 -8.02 -20.82
N VAL A 89 1.11 -8.01 -19.53
CA VAL A 89 1.91 -8.63 -18.47
C VAL A 89 1.65 -10.14 -18.37
N ASP A 90 2.72 -10.95 -18.41
CA ASP A 90 2.66 -12.36 -18.01
C ASP A 90 2.52 -12.45 -16.49
N LEU A 91 1.31 -12.77 -16.02
CA LEU A 91 0.98 -12.88 -14.60
C LEU A 91 1.88 -13.86 -13.84
N ARG A 92 2.43 -14.90 -14.51
CA ARG A 92 3.32 -15.88 -13.86
C ARG A 92 4.66 -15.27 -13.45
N SER A 93 5.05 -14.17 -14.09
CA SER A 93 6.32 -13.49 -13.86
C SER A 93 6.25 -12.41 -12.76
N VAL A 94 5.05 -12.05 -12.31
CA VAL A 94 4.84 -10.95 -11.36
C VAL A 94 5.28 -11.38 -9.97
N LYS A 95 6.15 -10.59 -9.34
CA LYS A 95 6.64 -10.83 -7.98
C LYS A 95 5.89 -9.97 -6.97
N THR A 96 5.68 -10.55 -5.79
CA THR A 96 5.22 -9.82 -4.62
C THR A 96 6.38 -9.09 -3.96
N LEU A 97 6.27 -7.76 -3.91
CA LEU A 97 7.26 -6.88 -3.29
C LEU A 97 6.99 -6.66 -1.81
N MET A 98 5.72 -6.52 -1.43
CA MET A 98 5.34 -6.29 -0.04
C MET A 98 3.96 -6.89 0.25
N THR A 99 3.77 -7.37 1.48
CA THR A 99 2.43 -7.65 2.02
C THR A 99 2.25 -6.95 3.36
N VAL A 100 1.13 -6.26 3.54
CA VAL A 100 0.73 -5.66 4.82
C VAL A 100 -0.53 -6.34 5.30
N VAL A 101 -0.53 -6.79 6.55
CA VAL A 101 -1.68 -7.42 7.20
C VAL A 101 -1.99 -6.68 8.47
N ARG A 102 -3.19 -6.08 8.55
CA ARG A 102 -3.66 -5.32 9.73
C ARG A 102 -2.66 -4.25 10.17
N GLY A 103 -2.07 -3.55 9.20
CA GLY A 103 -1.09 -2.47 9.45
C GLY A 103 0.30 -2.93 9.85
N THR A 104 0.61 -4.23 9.72
CA THR A 104 1.96 -4.76 9.93
C THR A 104 2.51 -5.28 8.61
N ILE A 105 3.71 -4.83 8.24
CA ILE A 105 4.42 -5.36 7.08
C ILE A 105 4.91 -6.77 7.43
N GLN A 106 4.46 -7.77 6.68
CA GLN A 106 4.77 -9.19 6.91
C GLN A 106 5.80 -9.73 5.92
N HIS A 107 5.85 -9.16 4.72
CA HIS A 107 6.82 -9.46 3.67
C HIS A 107 7.28 -8.14 3.10
N ASP A 108 8.59 -8.02 2.86
CA ASP A 108 9.22 -6.85 2.25
C ASP A 108 10.47 -7.27 1.48
N ALA A 109 10.41 -7.13 0.16
CA ALA A 109 11.51 -7.36 -0.77
C ALA A 109 12.07 -6.05 -1.36
N LEU A 110 11.53 -4.89 -0.96
CA LEU A 110 12.03 -3.56 -1.38
C LEU A 110 13.23 -3.11 -0.54
N GLY A 111 13.35 -3.63 0.69
CA GLY A 111 14.48 -3.41 1.58
C GLY A 111 14.40 -2.11 2.39
N ALA A 112 15.27 -2.00 3.40
CA ALA A 112 15.21 -0.97 4.45
C ALA A 112 15.30 0.49 3.96
N GLN A 113 15.86 0.71 2.76
CA GLN A 113 16.14 2.04 2.22
C GLN A 113 14.87 2.82 1.82
N HIS A 114 13.72 2.16 1.67
CA HIS A 114 12.48 2.87 1.30
C HIS A 114 11.74 3.45 2.51
N PHE A 115 12.10 3.04 3.72
CA PHE A 115 11.46 3.53 4.94
C PHE A 115 12.01 4.89 5.32
N LYS A 116 11.13 5.88 5.43
CA LYS A 116 11.45 7.14 6.05
C LYS A 116 10.59 7.31 7.30
N ALA A 117 11.22 7.29 8.47
CA ALA A 117 10.53 7.71 9.69
C ALA A 117 10.19 9.20 9.56
N ALA A 118 9.04 9.62 10.09
CA ALA A 118 8.76 11.04 10.25
C ALA A 118 9.85 11.65 11.15
N GLU A 119 10.49 12.72 10.68
CA GLU A 119 11.28 13.58 11.56
C GLU A 119 10.32 14.17 12.58
N VAL A 120 10.47 13.77 13.84
CA VAL A 120 9.73 14.38 14.95
C VAL A 120 10.30 15.79 15.10
N PHE A 121 9.67 16.77 14.46
CA PHE A 121 9.88 18.16 14.81
C PHE A 121 9.22 18.37 16.18
N ASN A 122 10.06 18.48 17.21
CA ASN A 122 9.66 18.95 18.55
C ASN A 122 9.20 20.40 18.50
#